data_AF-A0A2U1AI87-F1
#
_entry.id   AF-A0A2U1AI87-F1
#
_cell.length_a   1.000
_cell.length_b   1.000
_cell.length_c   1.000
_cell.angle_alpha   90.00
_cell.angle_beta   90.00
_cell.angle_gamma   90.00
#
_symmetry.space_group_name_H-M   'P 1'
#
loop_
_entity.id
_entity.type
_entity.pdbx_description
1 polymer ?
#
loop_
_entity_poly.entity_id
_entity_poly.type
_entity_poly.pdbx_seq_one_letter_code
_entity_poly.pdbx_strand_id
1 'polypeptide(L)'
;MPNKVHSLSCGYALPTLCTSNVVQHLRKMPIIRNSSQRSKTLIEFYTDLKDEGNEYYKRAGALMLQWIDKINQELLDTDVWGLTSHDHLILQNKDDYSSTAWVVLCATIDEYHIEYLLPKDDQPWENAYVKGATKSLNEAVEMVKIAIRSSEGWKEPKE
;
A
#
# COMPACT_ATOMS: atom_id res chain seq x y z
N MET A 1 -37.57 49.96 -53.00
CA MET A 1 -36.96 50.10 -51.65
C MET A 1 -38.09 50.22 -50.64
N PRO A 2 -38.13 49.53 -49.48
CA PRO A 2 -37.29 48.44 -48.95
C PRO A 2 -37.99 47.06 -49.01
N ASN A 3 -37.22 46.03 -48.65
CA ASN A 3 -37.48 44.59 -48.73
C ASN A 3 -38.19 44.02 -47.47
N LYS A 4 -39.10 43.05 -47.66
CA LYS A 4 -39.35 41.93 -46.69
C LYS A 4 -38.06 41.08 -46.62
N VAL A 5 -37.73 40.29 -45.58
CA VAL A 5 -38.27 38.96 -45.24
C VAL A 5 -37.55 38.46 -43.95
N HIS A 6 -38.32 37.76 -43.11
CA HIS A 6 -38.07 36.68 -42.12
C HIS A 6 -36.90 36.59 -41.11
N SER A 7 -37.36 36.05 -39.97
CA SER A 7 -36.74 35.34 -38.84
C SER A 7 -35.38 34.67 -39.03
N LEU A 8 -34.62 34.55 -37.93
CA LEU A 8 -34.27 33.27 -37.33
C LEU A 8 -33.70 33.47 -35.91
N SER A 9 -33.98 32.48 -35.06
CA SER A 9 -33.55 32.32 -33.67
C SER A 9 -32.04 32.22 -33.50
N CYS A 10 -31.51 32.71 -32.39
CA CYS A 10 -30.29 32.14 -31.81
C CYS A 10 -30.43 32.16 -30.29
N GLY A 11 -30.68 30.97 -29.72
CA GLY A 11 -30.70 30.76 -28.28
C GLY A 11 -29.31 30.92 -27.69
N TYR A 12 -29.22 31.57 -26.54
CA TYR A 12 -28.01 31.60 -25.73
C TYR A 12 -27.85 30.23 -25.07
N ALA A 13 -26.95 29.40 -25.59
CA ALA A 13 -26.45 28.24 -24.88
C ALA A 13 -25.46 28.72 -23.82
N LEU A 14 -25.84 28.62 -22.55
CA LEU A 14 -24.91 28.74 -21.42
C LEU A 14 -23.91 27.58 -21.48
N PRO A 15 -22.60 27.82 -21.34
CA PRO A 15 -21.65 26.73 -21.21
C PRO A 15 -21.94 25.98 -19.92
N THR A 16 -22.28 24.71 -20.07
CA THR A 16 -22.41 23.74 -18.99
C THR A 16 -21.04 23.62 -18.34
N LEU A 17 -20.87 24.23 -17.17
CA LEU A 17 -19.73 23.93 -16.30
C LEU A 17 -19.90 22.47 -15.87
N CYS A 18 -19.15 21.58 -16.53
CA CYS A 18 -18.83 20.28 -15.96
C CYS A 18 -18.13 20.53 -14.63
N THR A 19 -18.91 20.51 -13.55
CA THR A 19 -18.40 20.31 -12.20
C THR A 19 -17.85 18.89 -12.18
N SER A 20 -16.58 18.76 -12.57
CA SER A 20 -15.78 17.59 -12.20
C SER A 20 -15.77 17.57 -10.69
N ASN A 21 -16.60 16.70 -10.11
CA ASN A 21 -16.56 16.33 -8.71
C ASN A 21 -15.22 15.64 -8.45
N VAL A 22 -14.15 16.42 -8.36
CA VAL A 22 -12.90 15.99 -7.74
C VAL A 22 -13.14 16.09 -6.24
N VAL A 23 -13.98 15.20 -5.73
CA VAL A 23 -13.85 14.77 -4.35
C VAL A 23 -12.57 13.94 -4.36
N GLN A 24 -11.45 14.58 -4.03
CA GLN A 24 -10.32 13.86 -3.47
C GLN A 24 -10.86 13.19 -2.21
N HIS A 25 -11.40 11.97 -2.37
CA HIS A 25 -11.48 11.03 -1.27
C HIS A 25 -10.06 11.00 -0.71
N LEU A 26 -9.90 11.50 0.51
CA LEU A 26 -8.67 11.31 1.27
C LEU A 26 -8.40 9.82 1.24
N ARG A 27 -7.51 9.37 0.34
CA ARG A 27 -7.20 7.95 0.19
C ARG A 27 -6.63 7.55 1.53
N LYS A 28 -7.39 6.75 2.28
CA LYS A 28 -6.89 6.10 3.49
C LYS A 28 -5.64 5.34 3.08
N MET A 29 -4.52 5.62 3.73
CA MET A 29 -3.31 4.81 3.56
C MET A 29 -3.40 3.66 4.55
N PRO A 30 -3.80 2.45 4.13
CA PRO A 30 -4.01 1.33 5.04
C PRO A 30 -2.74 0.92 5.79
N ILE A 31 -1.56 1.10 5.19
CA ILE A 31 -0.31 0.94 5.93
C ILE A 31 0.02 2.26 6.65
N ILE A 32 -0.22 2.25 7.94
CA ILE A 32 0.08 3.35 8.87
C ILE A 32 1.44 3.07 9.50
N ARG A 33 2.31 4.08 9.55
CA ARG A 33 3.61 3.96 10.23
C ARG A 33 3.40 3.63 11.71
N ASN A 34 4.10 2.61 12.23
CA ASN A 34 4.09 2.30 13.67
C ASN A 34 4.50 3.54 14.48
N SER A 35 3.69 3.91 15.48
CA SER A 35 3.86 5.15 16.23
C SER A 35 5.09 5.14 17.14
N SER A 36 5.80 4.03 17.28
CA SER A 36 7.11 3.98 17.94
C SER A 36 8.24 4.53 17.05
N GLN A 37 8.01 4.68 15.74
CA GLN A 37 9.00 5.14 14.75
C GLN A 37 8.60 6.47 14.10
N ARG A 38 8.56 7.54 14.92
CA ARG A 38 7.99 8.85 14.56
C ARG A 38 8.90 9.78 13.76
N SER A 39 10.18 9.45 13.60
CA SER A 39 11.15 10.35 12.97
C SER A 39 10.91 10.54 11.46
N LYS A 40 10.25 9.56 10.81
CA LYS A 40 9.96 9.54 9.37
C LYS A 40 8.67 8.77 9.10
N THR A 41 7.93 9.19 8.09
CA THR A 41 6.89 8.38 7.43
C THR A 41 7.51 7.17 6.72
N LEU A 42 6.69 6.19 6.32
CA LEU A 42 7.17 5.06 5.50
C LEU A 42 7.78 5.52 4.18
N ILE A 43 7.15 6.52 3.54
CA ILE A 43 7.60 7.05 2.25
C ILE A 43 8.95 7.76 2.40
N GLU A 44 9.12 8.58 3.43
CA GLU A 44 10.41 9.22 3.72
C GLU A 44 11.50 8.19 4.03
N PHE A 45 11.19 7.18 4.86
CA PHE A 45 12.14 6.13 5.20
C PHE A 45 12.69 5.41 3.96
N TYR A 46 11.82 4.95 3.06
CA TYR A 46 12.25 4.23 1.87
C TYR A 46 12.78 5.14 0.76
N THR A 47 12.43 6.43 0.77
CA THR A 47 13.08 7.43 -0.09
C THR A 47 14.53 7.63 0.34
N ASP A 48 14.79 7.78 1.64
CA ASP A 48 16.15 7.90 2.15
C ASP A 48 16.96 6.65 1.86
N LEU A 49 16.39 5.45 2.06
CA LEU A 49 17.04 4.18 1.72
C LEU A 49 17.42 4.14 0.24
N LYS A 50 16.50 4.54 -0.65
CA LYS A 50 16.75 4.62 -2.10
C LYS A 50 17.90 5.58 -2.43
N ASP A 51 18.13 6.59 -1.60
CA ASP A 51 19.12 7.65 -1.82
C ASP A 51 20.46 7.42 -1.09
N GLU A 52 20.63 6.31 -0.35
CA GLU A 52 21.87 5.94 0.39
C GLU A 52 23.09 5.65 -0.50
N GLY A 53 22.94 5.66 -1.83
CA GLY A 53 24.06 5.73 -2.78
C GLY A 53 24.67 4.39 -3.24
N ASN A 54 24.30 3.25 -2.62
CA ASN A 54 24.63 1.94 -3.19
C ASN A 54 23.48 1.40 -4.07
N GLU A 55 23.83 0.63 -5.11
CA GLU A 55 22.83 0.18 -6.11
C GLU A 55 21.79 -0.77 -5.50
N TYR A 56 22.16 -1.53 -4.46
CA TYR A 56 21.23 -2.42 -3.76
C TYR A 56 20.08 -1.63 -3.12
N TYR A 57 20.39 -0.69 -2.23
CA TYR A 57 19.38 0.10 -1.52
C TYR A 57 18.60 1.02 -2.44
N LYS A 58 19.25 1.56 -3.49
CA LYS A 58 18.56 2.31 -4.54
C LYS A 58 17.44 1.51 -5.19
N ARG A 59 17.69 0.24 -5.49
CA ARG A 59 16.70 -0.63 -6.14
C ARG A 59 15.66 -1.13 -5.15
N ALA A 60 16.10 -1.62 -4.00
CA ALA A 60 15.24 -2.09 -2.92
C ALA A 60 14.23 -1.01 -2.47
N GLY A 61 14.72 0.21 -2.18
CA GLY A 61 13.88 1.33 -1.79
C GLY A 61 12.88 1.72 -2.88
N ALA A 62 13.30 1.75 -4.15
CA ALA A 62 12.42 2.05 -5.28
C ALA A 62 11.31 0.98 -5.47
N LEU A 63 11.63 -0.30 -5.29
CA LEU A 63 10.64 -1.37 -5.37
C LEU A 63 9.69 -1.33 -4.17
N MET A 64 10.20 -1.13 -2.95
CA MET A 64 9.36 -1.06 -1.76
C MET A 64 8.37 0.11 -1.82
N LEU A 65 8.79 1.28 -2.33
CA LEU A 65 7.89 2.41 -2.55
C LEU A 65 6.74 2.07 -3.52
N GLN A 66 7.03 1.38 -4.63
CA GLN A 66 5.99 0.91 -5.55
C GLN A 66 5.04 -0.09 -4.88
N TRP A 67 5.58 -0.97 -4.04
CA TRP A 67 4.81 -1.96 -3.32
C TRP A 67 3.86 -1.32 -2.30
N ILE A 68 4.36 -0.38 -1.49
CA ILE A 68 3.57 0.38 -0.52
C ILE A 68 2.46 1.17 -1.21
N ASP A 69 2.76 1.86 -2.31
CA ASP A 69 1.76 2.61 -3.07
C ASP A 69 0.62 1.70 -3.55
N LYS A 70 0.97 0.55 -4.14
CA LYS A 70 -0.05 -0.37 -4.66
C LYS A 70 -0.83 -1.09 -3.56
N ILE A 71 -0.19 -1.47 -2.46
CA ILE A 71 -0.89 -1.98 -1.27
C ILE A 71 -1.89 -0.93 -0.78
N ASN A 72 -1.47 0.33 -0.66
CA ASN A 72 -2.33 1.40 -0.19
C ASN A 72 -3.54 1.66 -1.09
N GLN A 73 -3.44 1.32 -2.38
CA GLN A 73 -4.56 1.40 -3.33
C GLN A 73 -5.53 0.22 -3.24
N GLU A 74 -5.06 -0.96 -2.81
CA GLU A 74 -5.81 -2.21 -2.90
C GLU A 74 -6.30 -2.77 -1.55
N LEU A 75 -5.78 -2.29 -0.41
CA LEU A 75 -6.12 -2.76 0.95
C LEU A 75 -6.91 -1.71 1.77
N LEU A 76 -7.85 -0.99 1.13
CA LEU A 76 -8.51 0.19 1.70
C LEU A 76 -9.24 -0.02 3.04
N ASP A 77 -9.70 -1.24 3.32
CA ASP A 77 -10.57 -1.54 4.47
C ASP A 77 -9.84 -2.23 5.64
N THR A 78 -8.50 -2.30 5.62
CA THR A 78 -7.72 -2.95 6.68
C THR A 78 -6.70 -1.98 7.27
N ASP A 79 -6.78 -1.75 8.58
CA ASP A 79 -5.74 -1.02 9.30
C ASP A 79 -4.53 -1.94 9.51
N VAL A 80 -3.38 -1.50 8.99
CA VAL A 80 -2.12 -2.23 9.05
C VAL A 80 -1.05 -1.29 9.60
N TRP A 81 -0.33 -1.73 10.63
CA TRP A 81 0.79 -0.96 11.17
C TRP A 81 2.11 -1.45 10.59
N GLY A 82 2.87 -0.52 9.99
CA GLY A 82 4.15 -0.76 9.34
C GLY A 82 5.33 -0.35 10.22
N LEU A 83 6.06 -1.34 10.72
CA LEU A 83 7.34 -1.17 11.41
C LEU A 83 8.48 -1.40 10.42
N THR A 84 9.46 -0.51 10.33
CA THR A 84 10.64 -0.72 9.46
C THR A 84 11.84 -1.20 10.26
N SER A 85 12.63 -2.10 9.69
CA SER A 85 13.93 -2.50 10.22
C SER A 85 14.88 -2.78 9.06
N HIS A 86 15.95 -1.98 8.93
CA HIS A 86 16.82 -2.00 7.74
C HIS A 86 16.00 -1.81 6.45
N ASP A 87 16.06 -2.75 5.51
CA ASP A 87 15.29 -2.78 4.26
C ASP A 87 13.90 -3.43 4.39
N HIS A 88 13.54 -3.95 5.57
CA HIS A 88 12.27 -4.64 5.80
C HIS A 88 11.12 -3.71 6.20
N LEU A 89 9.92 -4.03 5.71
CA LEU A 89 8.64 -3.54 6.22
C LEU A 89 7.89 -4.69 6.90
N ILE A 90 7.72 -4.59 8.21
CA ILE A 90 6.99 -5.56 9.03
C ILE A 90 5.56 -5.04 9.21
N LEU A 91 4.58 -5.85 8.81
CA LEU A 91 3.16 -5.55 8.97
C LEU A 91 2.63 -6.18 10.26
N GLN A 92 1.98 -5.35 11.05
CA GLN A 92 1.42 -5.68 12.35
C GLN A 92 -0.08 -5.36 12.38
N ASN A 93 -0.82 -6.10 13.21
CA ASN A 93 -2.25 -5.89 13.46
C ASN A 93 -2.53 -4.95 14.64
N LYS A 94 -1.49 -4.37 15.24
CA LYS A 94 -1.57 -3.43 16.36
C LYS A 94 -0.46 -2.39 16.25
N ASP A 95 -0.74 -1.18 16.70
CA ASP A 95 0.25 -0.10 16.83
C ASP A 95 1.19 -0.29 18.03
N ASP A 96 2.01 -1.34 18.00
CA ASP A 96 2.92 -1.67 19.09
C ASP A 96 4.22 -2.25 18.53
N TYR A 97 5.35 -1.67 18.92
CA TYR A 97 6.68 -2.12 18.51
C TYR A 97 6.91 -3.61 18.82
N SER A 98 6.36 -4.10 19.93
CA SER A 98 6.49 -5.49 20.38
C SER A 98 5.44 -6.45 19.79
N SER A 99 4.52 -5.94 18.97
CA SER A 99 3.50 -6.76 18.32
C SER A 99 4.12 -7.78 17.37
N THR A 100 3.45 -8.92 17.21
CA THR A 100 3.87 -10.00 16.32
C THR A 100 4.14 -9.49 14.91
N ALA A 101 5.29 -9.91 14.36
CA ALA A 101 5.62 -9.73 12.96
C ALA A 101 4.82 -10.74 12.10
N TRP A 102 3.57 -10.38 11.77
CA TRP A 102 2.66 -11.25 11.03
C TRP A 102 3.08 -11.45 9.59
N VAL A 103 3.48 -10.36 8.93
CA VAL A 103 3.98 -10.37 7.56
C VAL A 103 5.25 -9.52 7.49
N VAL A 104 6.28 -10.01 6.82
CA VAL A 104 7.53 -9.29 6.59
C VAL A 104 7.73 -9.13 5.09
N LEU A 105 7.92 -7.89 4.65
CA LEU A 105 8.16 -7.54 3.26
C LEU A 105 9.61 -7.09 3.12
N CYS A 106 10.28 -7.58 2.10
CA CYS A 106 11.63 -7.17 1.70
C CYS A 106 11.66 -6.98 0.18
N ALA A 107 12.44 -6.04 -0.31
CA ALA A 107 12.73 -5.92 -1.73
C ALA A 107 14.24 -5.99 -1.92
N THR A 108 14.68 -6.71 -2.95
CA THR A 108 16.09 -6.78 -3.35
C THR A 108 16.33 -5.92 -4.59
N ILE A 109 17.29 -6.27 -5.45
CA ILE A 109 17.61 -5.49 -6.65
C ILE A 109 16.48 -5.55 -7.69
N ASP A 110 15.81 -6.70 -7.82
CA ASP A 110 14.81 -6.94 -8.87
C ASP A 110 13.66 -7.87 -8.44
N GLU A 111 13.53 -8.16 -7.15
CA GLU A 111 12.56 -9.12 -6.62
C GLU A 111 11.91 -8.62 -5.33
N TYR A 112 10.62 -8.93 -5.18
CA TYR A 112 9.83 -8.75 -3.97
C TYR A 112 9.83 -10.06 -3.19
N HIS A 113 10.16 -9.99 -1.91
CA HIS A 113 10.14 -11.12 -0.98
C HIS A 113 9.13 -10.87 0.12
N ILE A 114 8.41 -11.92 0.48
CA ILE A 114 7.39 -11.88 1.53
C ILE A 114 7.51 -13.12 2.40
N GLU A 115 7.36 -12.91 3.70
CA GLU A 115 7.23 -13.96 4.68
C GLU A 115 5.97 -13.71 5.52
N TYR A 116 5.24 -14.76 5.89
CA TYR A 116 4.15 -14.62 6.86
C TYR A 116 4.15 -15.77 7.86
N LEU A 117 3.78 -15.43 9.10
CA LEU A 117 3.72 -16.36 10.22
C LEU A 117 2.51 -17.30 10.02
N LEU A 118 2.74 -18.61 10.08
CA LEU A 118 1.64 -19.58 10.04
C LEU A 118 0.75 -19.46 11.29
N PRO A 119 -0.57 -19.70 11.17
CA PRO A 119 -1.45 -19.85 12.32
C PRO A 119 -0.93 -20.91 13.30
N LYS A 120 -1.19 -20.73 14.59
CA LYS A 120 -0.59 -21.58 15.63
C LYS A 120 -0.87 -23.06 15.42
N ASP A 121 -2.07 -23.41 14.96
CA ASP A 121 -2.49 -24.79 14.72
C ASP A 121 -1.84 -25.43 13.47
N ASP A 122 -1.33 -24.60 12.55
CA ASP A 122 -0.68 -25.04 11.31
C ASP A 122 0.85 -25.05 11.40
N GLN A 123 1.42 -24.58 12.51
CA GLN A 123 2.87 -24.48 12.70
C GLN A 123 3.51 -25.87 12.95
N PRO A 124 4.37 -26.39 12.05
CA PRO A 124 5.08 -27.65 12.28
C PRO A 124 6.14 -27.54 13.40
N TRP A 125 6.63 -26.33 13.65
CA TRP A 125 7.46 -25.95 14.81
C TRP A 125 7.14 -24.50 15.17
N GLU A 126 7.49 -24.10 16.39
CA GLU A 126 7.21 -22.76 16.89
C GLU A 126 7.81 -21.68 15.98
N ASN A 127 7.00 -20.66 15.66
CA ASN A 127 7.36 -19.55 14.77
C ASN A 127 7.71 -19.99 13.34
N ALA A 128 7.00 -20.98 12.79
CA ALA A 128 7.14 -21.35 11.39
C ALA A 128 6.54 -20.30 10.44
N TYR A 129 7.27 -19.97 9.37
CA TYR A 129 6.88 -18.99 8.35
C TYR A 129 6.76 -19.64 6.98
N VAL A 130 5.82 -19.13 6.18
CA VAL A 130 5.79 -19.35 4.72
C VAL A 130 6.57 -18.22 4.06
N LYS A 131 7.38 -18.57 3.05
CA LYS A 131 8.18 -17.61 2.28
C LYS A 131 7.80 -17.68 0.81
N GLY A 132 7.88 -16.55 0.13
CA GLY A 132 7.74 -16.49 -1.32
C GLY A 132 8.49 -15.29 -1.90
N ALA A 133 8.71 -15.34 -3.21
CA ALA A 133 9.35 -14.28 -3.95
C ALA A 133 8.76 -14.15 -5.36
N THR A 134 8.74 -12.94 -5.90
CA THR A 134 8.30 -12.67 -7.28
C THR A 134 8.89 -11.36 -7.79
N LYS A 135 9.09 -11.26 -9.11
CA LYS A 135 9.49 -10.01 -9.78
C LYS A 135 8.31 -9.17 -10.23
N SER A 136 7.08 -9.68 -10.10
CA SER A 136 5.85 -9.01 -10.52
C SER A 136 5.23 -8.25 -9.35
N LEU A 137 5.11 -6.93 -9.50
CA LEU A 137 4.45 -6.08 -8.50
C LEU A 137 2.99 -6.50 -8.24
N ASN A 138 2.25 -6.94 -9.27
CA ASN A 138 0.88 -7.41 -9.10
C ASN A 138 0.82 -8.71 -8.28
N GLU A 139 1.71 -9.66 -8.57
CA GLU A 139 1.78 -10.91 -7.82
C GLU A 139 2.23 -10.65 -6.37
N ALA A 140 3.19 -9.75 -6.17
CA ALA A 140 3.67 -9.38 -4.84
C ALA A 140 2.52 -8.83 -3.96
N VAL A 141 1.64 -7.99 -4.52
CA VAL A 141 0.45 -7.50 -3.80
C VAL A 141 -0.57 -8.61 -3.54
N GLU A 142 -0.81 -9.52 -4.49
CA GLU A 142 -1.67 -10.69 -4.24
C GLU A 142 -1.11 -11.58 -3.11
N MET A 143 0.21 -11.76 -3.05
CA MET A 143 0.85 -12.49 -1.96
C MET A 143 0.65 -11.79 -0.62
N VAL A 144 0.67 -10.45 -0.55
CA VAL A 144 0.34 -9.71 0.69
C VAL A 144 -1.11 -9.97 1.11
N LYS A 145 -2.06 -9.93 0.18
CA LYS A 145 -3.47 -10.24 0.48
C LYS A 145 -3.65 -11.67 0.99
N ILE A 146 -2.93 -12.63 0.40
CA ILE A 146 -2.91 -14.02 0.88
C ILE A 146 -2.33 -14.07 2.30
N ALA A 147 -1.13 -13.49 2.52
CA ALA A 147 -0.46 -13.47 3.80
C ALA A 147 -1.31 -12.85 4.93
N ILE A 148 -1.97 -11.72 4.69
CA ILE A 148 -2.87 -11.08 5.67
C ILE A 148 -4.03 -12.01 6.05
N ARG A 149 -4.67 -12.67 5.05
CA ARG A 149 -5.79 -13.59 5.30
C ARG A 149 -5.36 -14.89 5.98
N SER A 150 -4.22 -15.44 5.55
CA SER A 150 -3.73 -16.76 5.98
C SER A 150 -2.97 -16.74 7.29
N SER A 151 -2.38 -15.61 7.70
CA SER A 151 -1.70 -15.48 9.00
C SER A 151 -2.66 -15.38 10.18
N GLU A 152 -3.94 -15.11 9.93
CA GLU A 152 -4.99 -14.89 10.93
C GLU A 152 -4.75 -13.71 11.89
N GLY A 153 -3.68 -12.92 11.69
CA GLY A 153 -3.35 -11.78 12.55
C GLY A 153 -4.42 -10.69 12.61
N TRP A 154 -5.24 -10.55 11.56
CA TRP A 154 -6.32 -9.55 11.48
C TRP A 154 -7.71 -10.11 11.75
N LYS A 155 -7.84 -11.35 12.23
CA LYS A 155 -9.12 -11.88 12.69
C LYS A 155 -9.46 -11.26 14.05
N GLU A 156 -10.74 -10.95 14.26
CA GLU A 156 -11.21 -10.59 15.60
C GLU A 156 -10.94 -11.75 16.57
N PRO A 157 -10.61 -11.47 17.85
CA PRO A 157 -10.54 -12.51 18.86
C PRO A 157 -11.85 -13.29 18.86
N LYS A 158 -11.79 -14.62 18.74
CA LYS A 158 -12.96 -15.45 19.03
C LYS A 158 -13.20 -15.35 20.54
N GLU A 159 -14.34 -14.80 20.92
CA GLU A 159 -14.83 -14.79 22.32
C GLU A 159 -14.95 -16.21 22.88
#